data_AF-A0A2N9YE66-F1
#
_entry.id   AF-A0A2N9YE66-F1
#
_cell.length_a   1.000
_cell.length_b   1.000
_cell.length_c   1.000
_cell.angle_alpha   90.00
_cell.angle_beta   90.00
_cell.angle_gamma   90.00
#
_symmetry.space_group_name_H-M   'P 1'
#
loop_
_entity.id
_entity.type
_entity.pdbx_description
1 polymer ?
#
loop_
_entity_poly.entity_id
_entity_poly.type
_entity_poly.pdbx_seq_one_letter_code
_entity_poly.pdbx_strand_id
1 'polypeptide(L)'
;MRYSFFLLFLLPLTAHGFDLFDAQRGKEKVAPAQPPTSSVAAQKPVPPPQPVVPPPPPPPQVDFTLVGTSRIGSKKVAILQTKEGKQLLQPLRGARTPIEGYANYTLLEVNSREIRLEYPEDSPCRVSNAQKGIACVDNGKAAKLSLVRLNALAPPPPPVPQQPAMPPPNLPPGAVSPGPLQPVQFGPRELSPEEAAKRDAEIKKRQEIYKNFQRQEIKDEDVPPGMRVVRTPFGDRLVPLTQ
;
A
#
# COMPACT_ATOMS: atom_id res chain seq x y z
N MET A 1 21.15 48.86 11.51
CA MET A 1 21.74 49.08 10.18
C MET A 1 20.79 48.50 9.14
N ARG A 2 20.25 49.36 8.27
CA ARG A 2 19.37 49.01 7.16
C ARG A 2 20.23 48.86 5.90
N TYR A 3 20.13 47.74 5.21
CA TYR A 3 20.55 47.65 3.81
C TYR A 3 19.41 47.10 2.99
N SER A 4 18.70 48.02 2.33
CA SER A 4 17.95 47.73 1.11
C SER A 4 18.95 47.39 0.02
N PHE A 5 18.76 46.26 -0.67
CA PHE A 5 19.34 46.04 -1.98
C PHE A 5 18.22 45.64 -2.94
N PHE A 6 17.96 46.57 -3.87
CA PHE A 6 17.05 46.47 -4.99
C PHE A 6 17.91 46.11 -6.20
N LEU A 7 17.68 44.98 -6.87
CA LEU A 7 18.27 44.69 -8.20
C LEU A 7 17.46 43.53 -8.84
N LEU A 8 16.42 43.86 -9.62
CA LEU A 8 16.38 44.02 -11.09
C LEU A 8 16.48 42.70 -11.87
N PHE A 9 15.36 42.34 -12.50
CA PHE A 9 15.14 41.27 -13.48
C PHE A 9 16.09 41.35 -14.69
N LEU A 10 16.51 40.20 -15.25
CA LEU A 10 16.89 40.05 -16.66
C LEU A 10 16.77 38.59 -17.13
N LEU A 11 15.86 38.36 -18.07
CA LEU A 11 15.69 37.15 -18.89
C LEU A 11 16.74 37.12 -20.02
N PRO A 12 17.30 35.96 -20.41
CA PRO A 12 18.08 35.88 -21.64
C PRO A 12 17.18 35.73 -22.87
N LEU A 13 17.31 36.69 -23.81
CA LEU A 13 16.83 36.60 -25.19
C LEU A 13 17.64 35.54 -25.96
N THR A 14 16.97 34.85 -26.87
CA THR A 14 17.57 33.99 -27.90
C THR A 14 18.42 34.81 -28.86
N ALA A 15 19.73 34.58 -28.84
CA ALA A 15 20.64 35.13 -29.84
C ALA A 15 20.58 34.27 -31.12
N HIS A 16 20.06 34.84 -32.21
CA HIS A 16 20.37 34.37 -33.55
C HIS A 16 21.84 34.71 -33.83
N GLY A 17 22.71 33.70 -33.76
CA GLY A 17 24.09 33.83 -34.19
C GLY A 17 24.13 34.10 -35.70
N PHE A 18 24.72 35.23 -36.08
CA PHE A 18 25.19 35.47 -37.43
C PHE A 18 26.40 34.56 -37.65
N ASP A 19 26.20 33.43 -38.35
CA ASP A 19 27.31 32.58 -38.76
C ASP A 19 27.93 33.17 -40.03
N LEU A 20 29.11 33.77 -39.87
CA LEU A 20 29.88 34.41 -40.95
C LEU A 20 30.60 33.38 -41.84
N PHE A 21 30.53 32.09 -41.52
CA PHE A 21 31.28 31.02 -42.19
C PHE A 21 30.37 29.90 -42.74
N ASP A 22 29.18 30.27 -43.19
CA ASP A 22 28.25 29.33 -43.81
C ASP A 22 28.83 28.75 -45.11
N ALA A 23 29.07 27.43 -45.14
CA ALA A 23 29.75 26.71 -46.22
C ALA A 23 28.99 26.71 -47.57
N GLN A 24 27.77 27.27 -47.59
CA GLN A 24 26.93 27.42 -48.79
C GLN A 24 27.03 28.83 -49.42
N ARG A 25 27.88 29.72 -48.89
CA ARG A 25 28.08 31.07 -49.43
C ARG A 25 28.86 31.00 -50.75
N GLY A 26 28.12 31.00 -51.87
CA GLY A 26 28.69 30.99 -53.23
C GLY A 26 28.02 30.03 -54.21
N LYS A 27 27.00 29.26 -53.80
CA LYS A 27 26.21 28.50 -54.78
C LYS A 27 25.21 29.41 -55.48
N GLU A 28 25.37 29.46 -56.79
CA GLU A 28 24.65 30.31 -57.72
C GLU A 28 23.14 30.08 -57.62
N LYS A 29 22.41 31.16 -57.32
CA LYS A 29 20.97 31.21 -57.30
C LYS A 29 20.47 31.19 -58.75
N VAL A 30 20.12 30.02 -59.26
CA VAL A 30 19.50 29.88 -60.59
C VAL A 30 18.18 30.66 -60.60
N ALA A 31 18.14 31.69 -61.45
CA ALA A 31 16.97 32.51 -61.74
C ALA A 31 16.05 31.81 -62.77
N PRO A 32 14.78 32.22 -62.89
CA PRO A 32 13.65 31.38 -63.25
C PRO A 32 13.43 31.25 -64.77
N ALA A 33 13.00 30.07 -65.21
CA ALA A 33 12.41 29.89 -66.54
C ALA A 33 10.88 30.05 -66.47
N GLN A 34 10.33 30.97 -67.27
CA GLN A 34 8.94 30.95 -67.74
C GLN A 34 8.95 30.59 -69.25
N PRO A 35 7.79 30.35 -69.89
CA PRO A 35 6.92 29.17 -69.77
C PRO A 35 6.80 28.45 -71.14
N PRO A 36 6.28 27.21 -71.19
CA PRO A 36 5.50 26.80 -72.36
C PRO A 36 4.02 26.53 -72.01
N THR A 37 3.18 27.29 -72.70
CA THR A 37 1.93 26.89 -73.38
C THR A 37 1.03 25.83 -72.72
N SER A 38 -0.16 26.33 -72.37
CA SER A 38 -1.43 25.66 -72.12
C SER A 38 -1.65 24.34 -72.89
N SER A 39 -1.91 23.26 -72.15
CA SER A 39 -2.89 22.26 -72.56
C SER A 39 -3.95 22.13 -71.47
N VAL A 40 -5.19 22.40 -71.86
CA VAL A 40 -6.37 22.31 -71.01
C VAL A 40 -6.71 20.82 -70.89
N ALA A 41 -6.26 20.19 -69.81
CA ALA A 41 -6.83 18.91 -69.36
C ALA A 41 -7.80 19.22 -68.22
N ALA A 42 -9.08 18.97 -68.49
CA ALA A 42 -10.20 19.19 -67.57
C ALA A 42 -9.94 18.52 -66.20
N GLN A 43 -9.55 19.34 -65.20
CA GLN A 43 -9.56 18.93 -63.81
C GLN A 43 -11.01 18.79 -63.37
N LYS A 44 -11.41 17.57 -63.03
CA LYS A 44 -12.65 17.33 -62.29
C LYS A 44 -12.62 18.19 -61.02
N PRO A 45 -13.74 18.86 -60.65
CA PRO A 45 -13.79 19.65 -59.43
C PRO A 45 -13.45 18.77 -58.23
N VAL A 46 -12.37 19.12 -57.53
CA VAL A 46 -12.04 18.55 -56.22
C VAL A 46 -13.18 18.95 -55.28
N PRO A 47 -13.89 17.99 -54.66
CA PRO A 47 -14.94 18.31 -53.71
C PRO A 47 -14.33 19.12 -52.54
N PRO A 48 -15.08 20.09 -51.99
CA PRO A 48 -14.58 20.92 -50.89
C PRO A 48 -14.11 20.04 -49.73
N PRO A 49 -13.03 20.43 -49.01
CA PRO A 49 -12.58 19.69 -47.85
C PRO A 49 -13.73 19.57 -46.87
N GLN A 50 -14.13 18.32 -46.59
CA GLN A 50 -15.16 18.05 -45.59
C GLN A 50 -14.71 18.68 -44.27
N PRO A 51 -15.63 19.27 -43.48
CA PRO A 51 -15.30 19.73 -42.14
C PRO A 51 -14.68 18.55 -41.38
N VAL A 52 -13.42 18.69 -40.96
CA VAL A 52 -12.78 17.72 -40.09
C VAL A 52 -13.60 17.71 -38.81
N VAL A 53 -14.44 16.69 -38.65
CA VAL A 53 -15.23 16.50 -37.44
C VAL A 53 -14.23 16.51 -36.29
N PRO A 54 -14.37 17.43 -35.30
CA PRO A 54 -13.44 17.48 -34.18
C PRO A 54 -13.41 16.09 -33.54
N PRO A 55 -12.21 15.57 -33.22
CA PRO A 55 -12.09 14.24 -32.66
C PRO A 55 -12.96 14.15 -31.40
N PRO A 56 -13.65 13.02 -31.18
CA PRO A 56 -14.49 12.83 -30.01
C PRO A 56 -13.68 13.10 -28.74
N PRO A 57 -14.28 13.71 -27.71
CA PRO A 57 -13.58 13.99 -26.47
C PRO A 57 -13.01 12.69 -25.89
N PRO A 58 -11.77 12.70 -25.37
CA PRO A 58 -11.12 11.52 -24.84
C PRO A 58 -11.94 10.93 -23.68
N PRO A 59 -11.93 9.61 -23.51
CA PRO A 59 -12.69 8.95 -22.44
C PRO A 59 -12.32 9.54 -21.06
N PRO A 60 -13.31 9.66 -20.15
CA PRO A 60 -13.06 10.24 -18.84
C PRO A 60 -12.09 9.37 -18.04
N GLN A 61 -11.17 10.02 -17.33
CA GLN A 61 -10.22 9.38 -16.42
C GLN A 61 -10.98 8.52 -15.38
N VAL A 62 -10.56 7.27 -15.21
CA VAL A 62 -11.10 6.42 -14.15
C VAL A 62 -10.25 6.56 -12.89
N ASP A 63 -10.91 6.98 -11.80
CA ASP A 63 -10.28 7.08 -10.49
C ASP A 63 -10.54 5.82 -9.67
N PHE A 64 -9.46 5.20 -9.19
CA PHE A 64 -9.53 4.12 -8.21
C PHE A 64 -9.08 4.62 -6.84
N THR A 65 -9.69 4.08 -5.79
CA THR A 65 -9.25 4.33 -4.40
C THR A 65 -8.57 3.07 -3.87
N LEU A 66 -7.36 3.21 -3.32
CA LEU A 66 -6.65 2.08 -2.72
C LEU A 66 -7.20 1.81 -1.32
N VAL A 67 -7.87 0.67 -1.14
CA VAL A 67 -8.42 0.25 0.16
C VAL A 67 -7.37 -0.50 0.97
N GLY A 68 -6.54 -1.30 0.31
CA GLY A 68 -5.56 -2.15 0.98
C GLY A 68 -4.66 -2.91 0.04
N THR A 69 -3.65 -3.54 0.62
CA THR A 69 -2.74 -4.46 -0.08
C THR A 69 -2.50 -5.67 0.82
N SER A 70 -2.44 -6.87 0.24
CA SER A 70 -2.12 -8.10 0.94
C SER A 70 -0.90 -8.77 0.33
N ARG A 71 -0.03 -9.31 1.19
CA ARG A 71 1.14 -10.07 0.77
C ARG A 71 1.21 -11.36 1.56
N ILE A 72 1.17 -12.49 0.85
CA ILE A 72 1.33 -13.82 1.42
C ILE A 72 2.49 -14.50 0.70
N GLY A 73 3.62 -14.61 1.39
CA GLY A 73 4.89 -15.04 0.80
C GLY A 73 5.34 -14.11 -0.34
N SER A 74 5.41 -14.64 -1.55
CA SER A 74 5.73 -13.90 -2.78
C SER A 74 4.50 -13.34 -3.51
N LYS A 75 3.29 -13.76 -3.15
CA LYS A 75 2.06 -13.31 -3.81
C LYS A 75 1.63 -11.96 -3.25
N LYS A 76 1.39 -11.00 -4.13
CA LYS A 76 0.92 -9.65 -3.79
C LYS A 76 -0.45 -9.40 -4.41
N VAL A 77 -1.33 -8.75 -3.67
CA VAL A 77 -2.70 -8.40 -4.11
C VAL A 77 -2.98 -6.95 -3.71
N ALA A 78 -3.54 -6.18 -4.62
CA ALA A 78 -4.09 -4.85 -4.36
C ALA A 78 -5.61 -4.93 -4.25
N ILE A 79 -6.19 -4.21 -3.30
CA ILE A 79 -7.65 -4.10 -3.12
C ILE A 79 -8.03 -2.68 -3.52
N LEU A 80 -8.72 -2.58 -4.65
CA LEU A 80 -9.12 -1.32 -5.28
C LEU A 80 -10.61 -1.10 -5.09
N GLN A 81 -11.03 0.12 -4.84
CA GLN A 81 -12.43 0.52 -4.87
C GLN A 81 -12.69 1.39 -6.09
N THR A 82 -13.71 1.03 -6.85
CA THR A 82 -14.13 1.74 -8.06
C THR A 82 -14.98 2.96 -7.70
N LYS A 83 -15.26 3.82 -8.67
CA LYS A 83 -16.17 4.97 -8.50
C LYS A 83 -17.58 4.56 -8.01
N GLU A 84 -17.99 3.32 -8.28
CA GLU A 84 -19.28 2.74 -7.89
C GLU A 84 -19.27 2.21 -6.46
N GLY A 85 -18.13 2.26 -5.77
CA GLY A 85 -17.96 1.74 -4.42
C GLY A 85 -17.68 0.24 -4.37
N LYS A 86 -17.67 -0.47 -5.50
CA LYS A 86 -17.35 -1.90 -5.58
C LYS A 86 -15.87 -2.14 -5.33
N GLN A 87 -15.54 -3.16 -4.54
CA GLN A 87 -14.17 -3.60 -4.31
C GLN A 87 -13.74 -4.65 -5.35
N LEU A 88 -12.54 -4.46 -5.90
CA LEU A 88 -11.88 -5.34 -6.84
C LEU A 88 -10.57 -5.83 -6.23
N LEU A 89 -10.37 -7.15 -6.20
CA LEU A 89 -9.11 -7.77 -5.78
C LEU A 89 -8.25 -7.99 -7.02
N GLN A 90 -7.17 -7.23 -7.15
CA GLN A 90 -6.24 -7.33 -8.26
C GLN A 90 -4.95 -8.02 -7.81
N PRO A 91 -4.73 -9.31 -8.14
CA PRO A 91 -3.44 -9.95 -7.91
C PRO A 91 -2.37 -9.39 -8.85
N LEU A 92 -1.15 -9.23 -8.36
CA LEU A 92 0.00 -8.90 -9.21
C LEU A 92 0.64 -10.21 -9.72
N ARG A 93 0.52 -10.46 -11.01
CA ARG A 93 1.09 -11.59 -11.74
C ARG A 93 2.27 -11.10 -12.58
N GLY A 94 3.49 -11.23 -12.05
CA GLY A 94 4.72 -10.76 -12.73
C GLY A 94 4.93 -9.25 -12.57
N ALA A 95 5.42 -8.60 -13.63
CA ALA A 95 5.76 -7.17 -13.62
C ALA A 95 4.64 -6.24 -14.09
N ARG A 96 3.69 -6.77 -14.88
CA ARG A 96 2.56 -6.02 -15.44
C ARG A 96 1.33 -6.91 -15.41
N THR A 97 0.27 -6.45 -14.78
CA THR A 97 -0.99 -7.20 -14.72
C THR A 97 -2.17 -6.31 -15.09
N PRO A 98 -2.96 -6.66 -16.11
CA PRO A 98 -4.13 -5.86 -16.48
C PRO A 98 -5.18 -5.91 -15.36
N ILE A 99 -5.88 -4.80 -15.16
CA ILE A 99 -6.94 -4.71 -14.17
C ILE A 99 -8.22 -5.33 -14.73
N GLU A 100 -8.83 -6.23 -13.98
CA GLU A 100 -10.06 -6.88 -14.39
C GLU A 100 -11.22 -5.87 -14.49
N GLY A 101 -11.91 -5.85 -15.63
CA GLY A 101 -13.04 -4.94 -15.88
C GLY A 101 -12.66 -3.52 -16.30
N TYR A 102 -11.37 -3.20 -16.40
CA TYR A 102 -10.89 -1.87 -16.81
C TYR A 102 -9.88 -2.01 -17.95
N ALA A 103 -10.34 -1.70 -19.17
CA ALA A 103 -9.54 -1.84 -20.38
C ALA A 103 -8.27 -0.99 -20.30
N ASN A 104 -7.12 -1.61 -20.60
CA ASN A 104 -5.81 -0.96 -20.74
C ASN A 104 -5.26 -0.29 -19.46
N TYR A 105 -5.87 -0.52 -18.29
CA TYR A 105 -5.26 -0.19 -17.01
C TYR A 105 -4.39 -1.33 -16.53
N THR A 106 -3.15 -1.04 -16.15
CA THR A 106 -2.17 -2.07 -15.77
C THR A 106 -1.59 -1.81 -14.40
N LEU A 107 -1.65 -2.82 -13.52
CA LEU A 107 -0.95 -2.82 -12.25
C LEU A 107 0.52 -3.17 -12.47
N LEU A 108 1.41 -2.24 -12.14
CA LEU A 108 2.86 -2.42 -12.26
C LEU A 108 3.46 -2.94 -10.96
N GLU A 109 3.12 -2.30 -9.85
CA GLU A 109 3.76 -2.57 -8.56
C GLU A 109 2.75 -2.53 -7.41
N VAL A 110 2.99 -3.39 -6.42
CA VAL A 110 2.25 -3.43 -5.16
C VAL A 110 3.23 -3.38 -3.99
N ASN A 111 3.12 -2.32 -3.19
CA ASN A 111 3.84 -2.11 -1.94
C ASN A 111 2.84 -2.07 -0.78
N SER A 112 3.32 -2.04 0.47
CA SER A 112 2.43 -2.22 1.65
C SER A 112 1.38 -1.13 1.86
N ARG A 113 1.56 0.05 1.26
CA ARG A 113 0.66 1.21 1.44
C ARG A 113 0.39 1.99 0.16
N GLU A 114 0.97 1.53 -0.94
CA GLU A 114 0.95 2.22 -2.21
C GLU A 114 1.03 1.21 -3.34
N ILE A 115 0.45 1.56 -4.47
CA ILE A 115 0.56 0.81 -5.71
C ILE A 115 0.92 1.76 -6.85
N ARG A 116 1.48 1.20 -7.91
CA ARG A 116 1.72 1.94 -9.16
C ARG A 116 0.85 1.36 -10.25
N LEU A 117 0.01 2.20 -10.81
CA LEU A 117 -0.90 1.89 -11.90
C LEU A 117 -0.43 2.61 -13.16
N GLU A 118 -0.49 1.94 -14.29
CA GLU A 118 -0.34 2.54 -15.59
C GLU A 118 -1.72 2.86 -16.15
N TYR A 119 -1.87 4.10 -16.61
CA TYR A 119 -3.08 4.59 -17.26
C TYR A 119 -2.94 4.40 -18.77
N PRO A 120 -4.05 4.13 -19.47
CA PRO A 120 -4.03 3.98 -20.92
C PRO A 120 -3.74 5.31 -21.61
N GLU A 121 -3.16 5.25 -22.81
CA GLU A 121 -2.85 6.45 -23.61
C GLU A 121 -4.12 7.24 -23.97
N ASP A 122 -5.27 6.56 -24.11
CA ASP A 122 -6.56 7.18 -24.41
C ASP A 122 -7.14 8.00 -23.24
N SER A 123 -6.83 7.61 -22.00
CA SER A 123 -7.28 8.30 -20.78
C SER A 123 -6.13 8.40 -19.76
N PRO A 124 -5.15 9.29 -20.00
CA PRO A 124 -4.02 9.47 -19.09
C PRO A 124 -4.48 10.09 -17.77
N CYS A 125 -3.66 9.90 -16.73
CA CYS A 125 -3.85 10.56 -15.44
C CYS A 125 -3.56 12.06 -15.58
N ARG A 126 -4.61 12.88 -15.62
CA ARG A 126 -4.54 14.34 -15.78
C ARG A 126 -4.59 15.06 -14.44
N VAL A 127 -5.40 14.57 -13.51
CA VAL A 127 -5.67 15.24 -12.24
C VAL A 127 -5.32 14.32 -11.07
N SER A 128 -4.44 14.81 -10.20
CA SER A 128 -4.13 14.14 -8.92
C SER A 128 -5.25 14.42 -7.92
N ASN A 129 -5.68 13.39 -7.19
CA ASN A 129 -6.75 13.48 -6.22
C ASN A 129 -6.25 13.02 -4.85
N ALA A 130 -5.94 13.98 -3.97
CA ALA A 130 -5.44 13.68 -2.62
C ALA A 130 -6.46 12.94 -1.74
N GLN A 131 -7.77 13.17 -1.94
CA GLN A 131 -8.82 12.52 -1.15
C GLN A 131 -8.98 11.04 -1.48
N LYS A 132 -8.67 10.63 -2.71
CA LYS A 132 -8.62 9.22 -3.13
C LYS A 132 -7.20 8.64 -3.08
N GLY A 133 -6.21 9.46 -2.72
CA GLY A 133 -4.80 9.08 -2.64
C GLY A 133 -4.11 8.89 -4.00
N ILE A 134 -4.64 9.48 -5.07
CA ILE A 134 -4.13 9.36 -6.45
C ILE A 134 -3.15 10.50 -6.74
N ALA A 135 -1.91 10.16 -7.09
CA ALA A 135 -0.92 11.11 -7.59
C ALA A 135 -0.48 10.71 -9.00
N CYS A 136 -0.74 11.57 -9.99
CA CYS A 136 -0.27 11.33 -11.36
C CYS A 136 1.25 11.50 -11.43
N VAL A 137 1.93 10.53 -12.03
CA VAL A 137 3.38 10.48 -12.22
C VAL A 137 3.70 10.22 -13.70
N ASP A 138 4.96 10.35 -14.09
CA ASP A 138 5.43 10.05 -15.45
C ASP A 138 4.65 10.80 -16.56
N ASN A 139 4.38 12.09 -16.34
CA ASN A 139 3.58 12.94 -17.23
C ASN A 139 2.17 12.39 -17.54
N GLY A 140 1.57 11.67 -16.58
CA GLY A 140 0.21 11.15 -16.69
C GLY A 140 0.10 9.74 -17.26
N LYS A 141 1.23 9.11 -17.63
CA LYS A 141 1.25 7.70 -18.05
C LYS A 141 1.03 6.73 -16.90
N ALA A 142 1.41 7.11 -15.69
CA ALA A 142 1.19 6.30 -14.51
C ALA A 142 0.61 7.14 -13.37
N ALA A 143 -0.02 6.45 -12.42
CA ALA A 143 -0.49 7.03 -11.19
C ALA A 143 0.01 6.19 -10.02
N LYS A 144 0.44 6.90 -8.98
CA LYS A 144 0.75 6.33 -7.68
C LYS A 144 -0.49 6.46 -6.80
N LEU A 145 -1.05 5.32 -6.39
CA LEU A 145 -2.21 5.31 -5.49
C LEU A 145 -1.72 4.96 -4.10
N SER A 146 -2.12 5.76 -3.11
CA SER A 146 -1.72 5.63 -1.72
C SER A 146 -2.94 5.41 -0.83
N LEU A 147 -2.78 4.59 0.22
CA LEU A 147 -3.83 4.41 1.22
C LEU A 147 -4.06 5.72 1.97
N VAL A 148 -5.24 6.31 1.78
CA VAL A 148 -5.69 7.52 2.47
C VAL A 148 -5.91 7.18 3.94
N ARG A 149 -5.17 7.84 4.83
CA ARG A 149 -5.37 7.68 6.28
C ARG A 149 -6.53 8.56 6.72
N LEU A 150 -7.49 7.98 7.41
CA LEU A 150 -8.37 8.75 8.27
C LEU A 150 -7.59 9.14 9.54
N ASN A 151 -7.94 10.28 10.13
CA ASN A 151 -7.34 10.71 11.39
C ASN A 151 -7.67 9.71 12.50
N ALA A 152 -6.72 9.50 13.41
CA ALA A 152 -6.94 8.65 14.58
C ALA A 152 -8.08 9.23 15.43
N LEU A 153 -8.91 8.35 15.99
CA LEU A 153 -9.90 8.75 16.98
C LEU A 153 -9.18 9.26 18.23
N ALA A 154 -9.71 10.33 18.82
CA ALA A 154 -9.20 10.83 20.09
C ALA A 154 -9.33 9.73 21.15
N PRO A 155 -8.34 9.60 22.07
CA PRO A 155 -8.48 8.66 23.18
C PRO A 155 -9.72 9.00 24.00
N PRO A 156 -10.40 8.00 24.58
CA PRO A 156 -11.50 8.26 25.49
C PRO A 156 -11.01 9.13 26.66
N PRO A 157 -11.86 10.02 27.20
CA PRO A 157 -11.48 10.84 28.35
C PRO A 157 -11.07 9.94 29.52
N PRO A 158 -10.07 10.35 30.32
CA PRO A 158 -9.63 9.56 31.46
C PRO A 158 -10.81 9.32 32.42
N PRO A 159 -10.89 8.12 33.05
CA PRO A 159 -11.93 7.85 34.03
C PRO A 159 -11.85 8.87 35.16
N VAL A 160 -12.97 9.50 35.47
CA VAL A 160 -13.10 10.42 36.60
C VAL A 160 -12.84 9.62 37.89
N PRO A 161 -11.94 10.07 38.79
CA PRO A 161 -11.71 9.41 40.06
C PRO A 161 -13.03 9.30 40.83
N GLN A 162 -13.54 8.07 40.98
CA GLN A 162 -14.65 7.82 41.89
C GLN A 162 -14.13 8.04 43.30
N GLN A 163 -14.74 8.96 44.05
CA GLN A 163 -14.45 9.14 45.47
C GLN A 163 -14.62 7.79 46.19
N PRO A 164 -13.72 7.44 47.12
CA PRO A 164 -13.78 6.16 47.82
C PRO A 164 -15.12 6.02 48.54
N ALA A 165 -15.92 5.06 48.10
CA ALA A 165 -17.10 4.63 48.83
C ALA A 165 -16.64 4.09 50.20
N MET A 166 -17.28 4.56 51.26
CA MET A 166 -17.03 4.08 52.62
C MET A 166 -17.20 2.55 52.69
N PRO A 167 -16.33 1.83 53.41
CA PRO A 167 -16.40 0.37 53.47
C PRO A 167 -17.67 -0.09 54.21
N PRO A 168 -18.33 -1.18 53.77
CA PRO A 168 -19.46 -1.75 54.50
C PRO A 168 -18.99 -2.33 55.85
N PRO A 169 -19.79 -2.18 56.93
CA PRO A 169 -19.34 -2.38 58.31
C PRO A 169 -19.19 -3.84 58.77
N ASN A 170 -19.19 -4.85 57.88
CA ASN A 170 -19.09 -6.25 58.30
C ASN A 170 -18.31 -7.10 57.30
N LEU A 171 -17.01 -7.28 57.57
CA LEU A 171 -16.18 -8.31 56.96
C LEU A 171 -15.61 -9.21 58.07
N PRO A 172 -15.72 -10.54 57.98
CA PRO A 172 -15.17 -11.45 58.98
C PRO A 172 -13.63 -11.37 59.02
N PRO A 173 -13.00 -11.64 60.17
CA PRO A 173 -11.55 -11.55 60.33
C PRO A 173 -10.86 -12.57 59.41
N GLY A 174 -10.14 -12.08 58.41
CA GLY A 174 -9.45 -12.87 57.39
C GLY A 174 -9.88 -12.56 55.95
N ALA A 175 -10.93 -11.77 55.73
CA ALA A 175 -11.28 -11.30 54.40
C ALA A 175 -10.32 -10.20 53.95
N VAL A 176 -9.42 -10.54 53.02
CA VAL A 176 -8.61 -9.55 52.30
C VAL A 176 -9.57 -8.70 51.47
N SER A 177 -9.69 -7.42 51.84
CA SER A 177 -10.50 -6.47 51.08
C SER A 177 -10.00 -6.46 49.63
N PRO A 178 -10.86 -6.64 48.62
CA PRO A 178 -10.44 -6.48 47.23
C PRO A 178 -10.05 -5.00 47.06
N GLY A 179 -8.75 -4.74 47.11
CA GLY A 179 -8.21 -3.41 46.83
C GLY A 179 -8.61 -2.98 45.41
N PRO A 180 -8.69 -1.67 45.15
CA PRO A 180 -8.99 -1.18 43.81
C PRO A 180 -8.05 -1.85 42.81
N LEU A 181 -8.63 -2.41 41.74
CA LEU A 181 -7.88 -3.03 40.65
C LEU A 181 -6.93 -1.98 40.08
N GLN A 182 -5.66 -2.05 40.48
CA GLN A 182 -4.68 -1.09 40.00
C GLN A 182 -4.49 -1.32 38.50
N PRO A 183 -4.42 -0.25 37.70
CA PRO A 183 -4.17 -0.38 36.27
C PRO A 183 -2.84 -1.11 36.07
N VAL A 184 -2.90 -2.20 35.32
CA VAL A 184 -1.71 -3.00 34.98
C VAL A 184 -0.80 -2.11 34.13
N GLN A 185 0.36 -1.72 34.69
CA GLN A 185 1.35 -0.95 33.94
C GLN A 185 2.06 -1.87 32.94
N PHE A 186 1.74 -1.71 31.65
CA PHE A 186 2.44 -2.38 30.55
C PHE A 186 3.73 -1.59 30.25
N GLY A 187 4.77 -1.82 31.06
CA GLY A 187 6.10 -1.24 30.87
C GLY A 187 7.20 -2.19 31.36
N PRO A 188 8.48 -1.96 30.97
CA PRO A 188 9.59 -2.71 31.53
C PRO A 188 9.65 -2.46 33.04
N ARG A 189 9.25 -3.46 33.81
CA ARG A 189 9.33 -3.43 35.28
C ARG A 189 10.79 -3.65 35.67
N GLU A 190 11.38 -2.67 36.35
CA GLU A 190 12.67 -2.87 37.02
C GLU A 190 12.48 -3.87 38.15
N LEU A 191 13.14 -5.03 38.03
CA LEU A 191 13.09 -6.09 39.03
C LEU A 191 14.07 -5.77 40.15
N SER A 192 13.64 -5.95 41.40
CA SER A 192 14.58 -5.94 42.53
C SER A 192 15.63 -7.06 42.34
N PRO A 193 16.88 -6.89 42.83
CA PRO A 193 17.92 -7.92 42.72
C PRO A 193 17.47 -9.30 43.23
N GLU A 194 16.63 -9.33 44.28
CA GLU A 194 16.08 -10.58 44.83
C GLU A 194 15.01 -11.21 43.93
N GLU A 195 14.17 -10.40 43.29
CA GLU A 195 13.16 -10.86 42.32
C GLU A 195 13.81 -11.41 41.04
N ALA A 196 14.88 -10.75 40.58
CA ALA A 196 15.67 -11.20 39.44
C ALA A 196 16.31 -12.56 39.72
N ALA A 197 16.92 -12.75 40.90
CA ALA A 197 17.53 -14.02 41.29
C ALA A 197 16.49 -15.17 41.35
N LYS A 198 15.28 -14.91 41.88
CA LYS A 198 14.19 -15.90 41.89
C LYS A 198 13.74 -16.26 40.47
N ARG A 199 13.58 -15.26 39.60
CA ARG A 199 13.22 -15.47 38.19
C ARG A 199 14.27 -16.30 37.45
N ASP A 200 15.55 -16.01 37.65
CA ASP A 200 16.64 -16.74 37.03
C ASP A 200 16.75 -18.18 37.54
N ALA A 201 16.54 -18.40 38.84
CA ALA A 201 16.48 -19.74 39.43
C ALA A 201 15.31 -20.55 38.84
N GLU A 202 14.15 -19.93 38.66
CA GLU A 202 12.98 -20.59 38.07
C GLU A 202 13.16 -20.89 36.58
N ILE A 203 13.79 -19.98 35.83
CA ILE A 203 14.17 -20.22 34.43
C ILE A 203 15.14 -21.41 34.33
N LYS A 204 16.16 -21.48 35.19
CA LYS A 204 17.10 -22.61 35.23
C LYS A 204 16.40 -23.93 35.56
N LYS A 205 15.54 -23.94 36.59
CA LYS A 205 14.74 -25.12 36.95
C LYS A 205 13.87 -25.58 35.80
N ARG A 206 13.20 -24.66 35.10
CA ARG A 206 12.39 -24.99 33.91
C ARG A 206 13.25 -25.54 32.78
N GLN A 207 14.43 -24.97 32.53
CA GLN A 207 15.36 -25.48 31.51
C GLN A 207 15.86 -26.90 31.84
N GLU A 208 16.12 -27.20 33.10
CA GLU A 208 16.49 -28.56 33.55
C GLU A 208 15.35 -29.56 33.34
N ILE A 209 14.10 -29.17 33.61
CA ILE A 209 12.92 -29.99 33.32
C ILE A 209 12.81 -30.27 31.82
N TYR A 210 13.00 -29.27 30.96
CA TYR A 210 12.95 -29.47 29.50
C TYR A 210 14.11 -30.31 28.96
N LYS A 211 15.30 -30.21 29.54
CA LYS A 211 16.46 -31.07 29.17
C LYS A 211 16.23 -32.53 29.54
N ASN A 212 15.57 -32.77 30.68
CA ASN A 212 15.27 -34.11 31.17
C ASN A 212 13.84 -34.56 30.82
N PHE A 213 13.16 -33.87 29.91
CA PHE A 213 11.81 -34.21 29.52
C PHE A 213 11.81 -35.53 28.76
N GLN A 214 11.34 -36.60 29.41
CA GLN A 214 11.10 -37.88 28.78
C GLN A 214 9.64 -37.96 28.35
N ARG A 215 9.42 -38.42 27.12
CA ARG A 215 8.07 -38.69 26.61
C ARG A 215 7.43 -39.74 27.50
N GLN A 216 6.29 -39.40 28.11
CA GLN A 216 5.49 -40.39 28.85
C GLN A 216 4.84 -41.33 27.84
N GLU A 217 5.25 -42.60 27.87
CA GLU A 217 4.69 -43.70 27.07
C GLU A 217 3.79 -44.53 27.98
N ILE A 218 2.56 -44.80 27.55
CA ILE A 218 1.63 -45.63 28.32
C ILE A 218 2.00 -47.08 28.02
N LYS A 219 2.41 -47.83 29.05
CA LYS A 219 2.67 -49.28 28.91
C LYS A 219 1.35 -50.03 28.75
N ASP A 220 1.37 -51.14 28.02
CA ASP A 220 0.18 -51.97 27.79
C ASP A 220 -0.41 -52.55 29.09
N GLU A 221 0.40 -52.67 30.14
CA GLU A 221 0.00 -53.09 31.50
C GLU A 221 -0.85 -52.04 32.23
N ASP A 222 -0.63 -50.75 31.92
CA ASP A 222 -1.31 -49.61 32.54
C ASP A 222 -2.61 -49.24 31.78
N VAL A 223 -3.00 -50.08 30.81
CA VAL A 223 -4.19 -49.88 29.97
C VAL A 223 -5.41 -50.51 30.64
N PRO A 224 -6.44 -49.71 30.97
CA PRO A 224 -7.67 -50.25 31.55
C PRO A 224 -8.35 -51.27 30.62
N PRO A 225 -9.04 -52.29 31.17
CA PRO A 225 -9.73 -53.30 30.36
C PRO A 225 -10.78 -52.63 29.46
N GLY A 226 -10.79 -53.00 28.17
CA GLY A 226 -11.70 -52.43 27.17
C GLY A 226 -11.14 -51.22 26.40
N MET A 227 -9.92 -50.77 26.69
CA MET A 227 -9.22 -49.70 25.98
C MET A 227 -7.97 -50.23 25.27
N ARG A 228 -7.49 -49.53 24.23
CA ARG A 228 -6.19 -49.76 23.58
C ARG A 228 -5.41 -48.46 23.44
N VAL A 229 -4.09 -48.56 23.46
CA VAL A 229 -3.20 -47.42 23.22
C VAL A 229 -3.04 -47.19 21.71
N VAL A 230 -3.24 -45.95 21.28
CA VAL A 230 -2.93 -45.47 19.93
C VAL A 230 -1.76 -44.49 20.02
N ARG A 231 -0.62 -44.88 19.45
CA ARG A 231 0.60 -44.07 19.41
C ARG A 231 0.45 -42.97 18.37
N THR A 232 0.30 -41.73 18.81
CA THR A 232 0.22 -40.57 17.90
C THR A 232 1.50 -39.71 18.00
N PRO A 233 1.81 -38.88 17.00
CA PRO A 233 2.93 -37.93 17.10
C PRO A 233 2.78 -36.97 18.30
N PHE A 234 1.54 -36.72 18.73
CA PHE A 234 1.22 -35.85 19.89
C PHE A 234 1.22 -36.58 21.24
N GLY A 235 1.59 -37.87 21.28
CA GLY A 235 1.57 -38.71 22.47
C GLY A 235 0.61 -39.90 22.35
N ASP A 236 0.58 -40.72 23.39
CA ASP A 236 -0.25 -41.93 23.43
C ASP A 236 -1.68 -41.58 23.84
N ARG A 237 -2.67 -42.20 23.18
CA ARG A 237 -4.10 -42.01 23.48
C ARG A 237 -4.78 -43.34 23.75
N LEU A 238 -5.60 -43.40 24.80
CA LEU A 238 -6.46 -44.54 25.05
C LEU A 238 -7.75 -44.41 24.22
N VAL A 239 -8.05 -45.43 23.42
CA VAL A 239 -9.25 -45.50 22.59
C VAL A 239 -10.03 -46.75 22.99
N PRO A 240 -11.37 -46.68 23.14
CA PRO A 240 -12.18 -47.85 23.41
C PRO A 240 -12.04 -48.89 22.29
N LEU A 241 -12.05 -50.16 22.67
CA LEU A 241 -12.21 -51.28 21.75
C LEU A 241 -13.67 -51.25 21.28
N THR A 242 -13.94 -50.56 20.18
CA THR A 242 -15.23 -50.66 19.48
C THR A 242 -15.45 -52.13 19.14
N GLN A 243 -16.46 -52.75 19.75
CA GLN A 243 -17.00 -54.04 19.29
C GLN A 243 -17.75 -53.85 17.98
#